data_AF-A0A0B1SRP6-F1
#
_entry.id   AF-A0A0B1SRP6-F1
#
_cell.length_a   1.000
_cell.length_b   1.000
_cell.length_c   1.000
_cell.angle_alpha   90.00
_cell.angle_beta   90.00
_cell.angle_gamma   90.00
#
_symmetry.space_group_name_H-M   'P 1'
#
loop_
_entity.id
_entity.type
_entity.pdbx_description
1 polymer ?
#
loop_
_entity_poly.entity_id
_entity_poly.type
_entity_poly.pdbx_seq_one_letter_code
_entity_poly.pdbx_strand_id
1 'polypeptide(L)'
;MKNGSCTGGPYGEKGVCKPYPFHPCGQHKGQPYYGECEKDIEDTPLCKLACDDGYIKSAYDVAATEQAIQKEIMINGPVQAGYIVYTDFYYYSGGIYK
;
A
#
# COMPACT_ATOMS: atom_id res chain seq x y z
N MET A 1 10.40 -12.28 -4.26
CA MET A 1 11.04 -11.02 -4.70
C MET A 1 12.53 -11.25 -4.83
N LYS A 2 13.19 -10.81 -5.91
CA LYS A 2 14.64 -11.07 -6.15
C LYS A 2 15.56 -9.93 -5.72
N ASN A 3 15.12 -8.67 -5.82
CA ASN A 3 15.96 -7.48 -5.63
C ASN A 3 15.52 -6.60 -4.45
N GLY A 4 14.67 -7.16 -3.57
CA GLY A 4 14.05 -6.45 -2.44
C GLY A 4 13.45 -5.08 -2.79
N SER A 5 13.42 -4.15 -1.82
CA SER A 5 12.84 -2.82 -1.97
C SER A 5 13.59 -1.82 -1.11
N CYS A 6 13.86 -0.63 -1.64
CA CYS A 6 14.51 0.46 -0.91
C CYS A 6 13.53 1.16 0.05
N THR A 7 14.06 2.00 0.94
CA THR A 7 13.20 2.83 1.80
C THR A 7 12.43 3.87 0.98
N GLY A 8 11.26 4.23 1.47
CA GLY A 8 10.38 5.23 0.87
C GLY A 8 9.34 5.67 1.88
N GLY A 9 8.62 6.73 1.54
CA GLY A 9 7.60 7.30 2.41
C GLY A 9 6.69 8.24 1.64
N PRO A 10 5.84 9.06 2.30
CA PRO A 10 4.90 9.93 1.62
C PRO A 10 5.57 10.96 0.70
N TYR A 11 4.73 11.61 -0.11
CA TYR A 11 5.16 12.68 -0.99
C TYR A 11 5.90 13.78 -0.23
N GLY A 12 7.09 14.15 -0.72
CA GLY A 12 7.93 15.20 -0.14
C GLY A 12 8.72 14.81 1.12
N GLU A 13 8.64 13.55 1.57
CA GLU A 13 9.45 13.10 2.71
C GLU A 13 10.95 13.15 2.41
N LYS A 14 11.73 13.68 3.36
CA LYS A 14 13.19 13.81 3.28
C LYS A 14 13.86 12.71 4.08
N GLY A 15 15.05 12.27 3.66
CA GLY A 15 15.83 11.25 4.36
C GLY A 15 15.44 9.81 4.04
N VAL A 16 14.48 9.61 3.12
CA VAL A 16 14.15 8.30 2.53
C VAL A 16 14.76 8.20 1.14
N CYS A 17 14.93 6.97 0.63
CA CYS A 17 15.49 6.76 -0.70
C CYS A 17 14.53 7.21 -1.82
N LYS A 18 13.30 6.67 -1.84
CA LYS A 18 12.29 6.97 -2.87
C LYS A 18 10.97 7.38 -2.20
N PRO A 19 10.74 8.68 -1.96
CA PRO A 19 9.43 9.14 -1.53
C PRO A 19 8.39 8.92 -2.65
N TYR A 20 7.13 8.78 -2.27
CA TYR A 20 6.03 8.60 -3.20
C TYR A 20 5.95 9.79 -4.17
N PRO A 21 5.92 9.57 -5.50
CA PRO A 21 6.17 10.63 -6.46
C PRO A 21 4.95 11.53 -6.71
N PHE A 22 3.74 11.06 -6.41
CA PHE A 22 2.50 11.77 -6.72
C PHE A 22 2.06 12.63 -5.54
N HIS A 23 1.73 13.88 -5.84
CA HIS A 23 1.17 14.81 -4.86
C HIS A 23 -0.22 14.31 -4.43
N PRO A 24 -0.55 14.35 -3.12
CA PRO A 24 -1.89 13.98 -2.66
C PRO A 24 -2.97 14.85 -3.33
N CYS A 25 -4.12 14.28 -3.64
CA CYS A 25 -5.22 15.00 -4.30
C CYS A 25 -6.57 14.37 -3.93
N GLY A 26 -7.64 15.08 -4.27
CA GLY A 26 -9.02 14.64 -4.08
C GLY A 26 -9.59 14.94 -2.70
N GLN A 27 -10.90 14.79 -2.58
CA GLN A 27 -11.63 14.98 -1.32
C GLN A 27 -11.77 13.64 -0.58
N HIS A 28 -11.04 13.51 0.53
CA HIS A 28 -11.08 12.32 1.39
C HIS A 28 -11.57 12.71 2.79
N LYS A 29 -12.50 11.92 3.35
CA LYS A 29 -13.11 12.20 4.64
C LYS A 29 -12.05 12.28 5.75
N GLY A 30 -11.96 13.44 6.41
CA GLY A 30 -11.03 13.65 7.54
C GLY A 30 -9.57 13.91 7.14
N GLN A 31 -9.29 14.16 5.85
CA GLN A 31 -7.96 14.51 5.37
C GLN A 31 -7.92 15.96 4.85
N PRO A 32 -6.75 16.63 4.88
CA PRO A 32 -6.59 17.94 4.24
C PRO A 32 -6.90 17.87 2.75
N TYR A 33 -7.52 18.92 2.21
CA TYR A 33 -7.78 19.03 0.78
C TYR A 33 -6.58 19.65 0.07
N TYR A 34 -6.03 18.91 -0.89
CA TYR A 34 -4.81 19.27 -1.62
C TYR A 34 -5.07 19.75 -3.06
N GLY A 35 -6.34 19.91 -3.44
CA GLY A 35 -6.76 20.17 -4.82
C GLY A 35 -7.41 18.95 -5.47
N GLU A 36 -8.03 19.17 -6.62
CA GLU A 36 -8.57 18.08 -7.44
C GLU A 36 -7.46 17.23 -8.06
N CYS A 37 -7.75 15.95 -8.28
CA CYS A 37 -6.87 15.11 -9.07
C CYS A 37 -7.02 15.49 -10.55
N GLU A 38 -5.94 15.94 -11.19
CA GLU A 38 -5.98 16.38 -12.60
C GLU A 38 -6.20 15.24 -13.59
N LYS A 39 -5.79 14.03 -13.19
CA LYS A 39 -5.94 12.80 -13.96
C LYS A 39 -6.53 11.71 -13.09
N ASP A 40 -7.38 10.89 -13.69
CA ASP A 40 -7.87 9.67 -13.05
C ASP A 40 -6.75 8.63 -12.90
N ILE A 41 -5.76 8.66 -13.81
CA ILE A 41 -4.64 7.73 -13.86
C ILE A 41 -3.36 8.50 -14.15
N GLU A 42 -2.40 8.39 -13.24
CA GLU A 42 -1.05 8.91 -13.45
C GLU A 42 -0.19 7.95 -14.28
N ASP A 43 0.75 8.53 -15.03
CA ASP A 43 1.72 7.73 -15.78
C ASP A 43 2.65 6.98 -14.82
N THR A 44 2.93 5.71 -15.10
CA THR A 44 3.83 4.92 -14.26
C THR A 44 5.25 5.51 -14.30
N PRO A 45 5.85 5.89 -13.15
CA PRO A 45 7.16 6.51 -13.12
C PRO A 45 8.25 5.56 -13.59
N LEU A 46 9.30 6.09 -14.20
CA LEU A 46 10.44 5.29 -14.64
C LEU A 46 11.17 4.66 -13.45
N CYS A 47 11.57 3.40 -13.60
CA CYS A 47 12.40 2.70 -12.62
C CYS A 47 13.81 3.31 -12.59
N LYS A 48 14.11 4.09 -11.56
CA LYS A 48 15.43 4.66 -11.31
C LYS A 48 16.14 3.81 -10.26
N LEU A 49 17.27 3.20 -10.59
CA LEU A 49 18.06 2.36 -9.67
C LEU A 49 18.95 3.14 -8.71
N ALA A 50 18.93 4.48 -8.75
CA ALA A 50 19.67 5.30 -7.80
C ALA A 50 19.05 5.14 -6.40
N CYS A 51 19.71 4.35 -5.54
CA CYS A 51 19.61 4.17 -4.08
C CYS A 51 20.13 2.77 -3.68
N ASP A 52 20.40 2.52 -2.39
CA ASP A 52 20.68 1.17 -1.88
C ASP A 52 19.47 0.24 -1.90
N ASP A 53 19.73 -1.03 -2.20
CA ASP A 53 18.75 -2.12 -2.22
C ASP A 53 18.54 -2.70 -0.81
N GLY A 54 17.32 -2.58 -0.28
CA GLY A 54 16.91 -3.36 0.89
C GLY A 54 16.72 -4.83 0.52
N TYR A 55 17.03 -5.77 1.42
CA TYR A 55 16.95 -7.22 1.14
C TYR A 55 15.64 -7.83 1.64
N ILE A 56 14.97 -8.62 0.79
CA ILE A 56 13.81 -9.45 1.18
C ILE A 56 14.24 -10.91 1.20
N LYS A 57 14.05 -11.60 2.33
CA LYS A 57 14.55 -12.97 2.56
C LYS A 57 13.72 -14.04 1.86
N SER A 58 12.39 -13.94 1.89
CA SER A 58 11.48 -14.93 1.30
C SER A 58 10.07 -14.37 1.13
N ALA A 59 9.27 -15.02 0.27
CA ALA A 59 7.84 -14.77 0.13
C ALA A 59 7.14 -16.12 -0.07
N TYR A 60 5.99 -16.31 0.56
CA TYR A 60 5.17 -17.53 0.47
C TYR A 60 3.70 -17.19 0.62
N ASP A 61 2.84 -18.05 0.06
CA ASP A 61 1.41 -17.95 0.23
C ASP A 61 0.99 -18.60 1.55
N VAL A 62 0.06 -17.95 2.24
CA VAL A 62 -0.60 -18.51 3.42
C VAL A 62 -1.76 -19.36 2.94
N ALA A 63 -1.96 -20.54 3.56
CA ALA A 63 -3.12 -21.37 3.25
C ALA A 63 -4.43 -20.58 3.44
N ALA A 64 -5.38 -20.74 2.52
CA ALA A 64 -6.66 -20.03 2.52
C ALA A 64 -7.65 -20.60 3.56
N THR A 65 -7.22 -20.70 4.82
CA THR A 65 -8.05 -21.09 5.96
C THR A 65 -7.91 -20.07 7.07
N GLU A 66 -9.01 -19.82 7.78
CA GLU A 66 -9.05 -18.82 8.86
C GLU A 66 -7.97 -19.09 9.91
N GLN A 67 -7.82 -20.34 10.35
CA GLN A 67 -6.84 -20.70 11.38
C GLN A 67 -5.39 -20.49 10.92
N ALA A 68 -5.09 -20.76 9.65
CA ALA A 68 -3.75 -20.55 9.11
C ALA A 68 -3.42 -19.05 9.04
N ILE A 69 -4.36 -18.23 8.56
CA ILE A 69 -4.20 -16.78 8.46
C ILE A 69 -4.09 -16.14 9.85
N GLN A 70 -4.94 -16.53 10.81
CA GLN A 70 -4.85 -16.06 12.19
C GLN A 70 -3.50 -16.40 12.83
N LYS A 71 -3.04 -17.65 12.66
CA LYS A 71 -1.75 -18.10 13.19
C LYS A 71 -0.59 -17.34 12.56
N GLU A 72 -0.63 -17.11 11.25
CA GLU A 72 0.40 -16.34 10.54
C GLU A 72 0.48 -14.91 11.08
N ILE A 73 -0.66 -14.23 11.20
CA ILE A 73 -0.72 -12.86 11.71
C ILE A 73 -0.19 -12.77 13.14
N MET A 74 -0.55 -13.72 14.00
CA MET A 74 -0.13 -13.73 15.40
C MET A 74 1.37 -13.96 15.58
N ILE A 75 2.00 -14.75 14.71
CA ILE A 75 3.41 -15.16 14.86
C ILE A 75 4.35 -14.26 14.06
N ASN A 76 4.01 -13.95 12.82
CA ASN A 76 4.91 -13.29 11.86
C ASN A 76 4.49 -11.84 11.53
N GLY A 77 3.31 -11.40 11.97
CA GLY A 77 2.81 -10.04 11.76
C GLY A 77 1.85 -9.92 10.56
N PRO A 78 1.49 -8.68 10.17
CA PRO A 78 0.50 -8.44 9.13
C PRO A 78 0.81 -9.11 7.79
N VAL A 79 -0.25 -9.59 7.12
CA VAL A 79 -0.18 -10.21 5.78
C VAL A 79 -0.91 -9.36 4.75
N GLN A 80 -0.57 -9.55 3.47
CA GLN A 80 -1.29 -8.93 2.36
C GLN A 80 -2.40 -9.86 1.85
N ALA A 81 -3.59 -9.32 1.59
CA ALA A 81 -4.73 -10.04 1.02
C ALA A 81 -5.40 -9.22 -0.09
N GLY A 82 -6.18 -9.88 -0.95
CA GLY A 82 -7.05 -9.25 -1.95
C GLY A 82 -8.51 -9.62 -1.70
N TYR A 83 -9.43 -8.72 -2.03
CA TYR A 83 -10.87 -8.94 -1.95
C TYR A 83 -11.58 -8.17 -3.08
N ILE A 84 -12.82 -8.55 -3.38
CA ILE A 84 -13.63 -7.89 -4.42
C ILE A 84 -14.32 -6.67 -3.81
N VAL A 85 -14.16 -5.52 -4.43
CA VAL A 85 -14.79 -4.25 -4.02
C VAL A 85 -16.13 -4.08 -4.74
N TYR A 86 -17.20 -3.88 -3.98
CA TYR A 86 -18.53 -3.53 -4.47
C TYR A 86 -18.85 -2.05 -4.17
N THR A 87 -19.88 -1.51 -4.81
CA THR A 87 -20.21 -0.07 -4.76
C THR A 87 -20.63 0.42 -3.37
N ASP A 88 -21.13 -0.46 -2.52
CA ASP A 88 -21.49 -0.20 -1.13
C ASP A 88 -20.27 0.02 -0.23
N PHE A 89 -19.11 -0.56 -0.55
CA PHE A 89 -17.87 -0.37 0.22
C PHE A 89 -17.44 1.11 0.29
N TYR A 90 -17.71 1.91 -0.75
CA TYR A 90 -17.41 3.35 -0.75
C TYR A 90 -18.14 4.14 0.33
N TYR A 91 -19.25 3.61 0.86
CA TYR A 91 -20.07 4.24 1.90
C TYR A 91 -19.85 3.63 3.28
N TYR A 92 -18.92 2.68 3.44
CA TYR A 92 -18.63 2.05 4.71
C TYR A 92 -18.08 3.07 5.72
N SER A 93 -18.73 3.17 6.89
CA SER A 93 -18.37 4.13 7.94
C SER A 93 -18.13 3.51 9.31
N GLY A 94 -18.27 2.19 9.46
CA GLY A 94 -18.03 1.47 10.72
C GLY A 94 -18.78 0.13 10.80
N GLY A 95 -18.38 -0.72 11.76
CA GLY A 95 -18.95 -2.06 11.96
C GLY A 95 -18.12 -3.18 11.35
N ILE A 96 -18.78 -4.20 10.80
CA ILE A 96 -18.15 -5.31 10.08
C ILE A 96 -18.73 -5.31 8.68
N TYR A 97 -17.92 -4.96 7.68
CA TYR A 97 -18.28 -5.02 6.26
C TYR A 97 -18.45 -6.49 5.81
N LYS A 98 -19.35 -6.75 4.85
CA LYS A 98 -19.70 -8.09 4.36
C LYS A 98 -19.80 -8.10 2.85
#